data_AF-A0A9J6GBE5-F1
#
_entry.id   AF-A0A9J6GBE5-F1
#
_cell.length_a   1.000
_cell.length_b   1.000
_cell.length_c   1.000
_cell.angle_alpha   90.00
_cell.angle_beta   90.00
_cell.angle_gamma   90.00
#
_symmetry.space_group_name_H-M   'P 1'
#
loop_
_entity.id
_entity.type
_entity.pdbx_description
1 polymer ?
#
loop_
_entity_poly.entity_id
_entity_poly.type
_entity_poly.pdbx_seq_one_letter_code
_entity_poly.pdbx_strand_id
1 'polypeptide(L)'
;MSNASPPISSYRPKGLPRLPRPATRNHSLPSRATLTATSGATRLLLNALQGISLLTDEVNALRQESAGLQREAAKNSSLQAAAISSLQDEVRALRSELGRRKPQYPPLAPAIGDKATEAALTRAPLSVDTRKNLCASENASSPVSLLPATTNWASPAKERPGDTRRPVREVAVGANTSSAITSVPRRPARKALFVSRLHPDTSVPDVLGLANSGVTDESAVCTRLKSKYPSYASFHISTSADSFAALNDAACSLA
;
A
#
# COMPACT_ATOMS: atom_id res chain seq x y z
N MET A 1 92.34 60.77 53.52
CA MET A 1 92.67 59.37 53.19
C MET A 1 92.36 59.16 51.72
N SER A 2 93.39 59.28 50.89
CA SER A 2 93.39 59.11 49.45
C SER A 2 93.60 57.64 49.12
N ASN A 3 92.67 57.00 48.40
CA ASN A 3 92.92 55.74 47.72
C ASN A 3 92.48 55.88 46.26
N ALA A 4 93.47 56.20 45.42
CA ALA A 4 93.40 56.05 43.99
C ALA A 4 93.49 54.56 43.63
N SER A 5 92.61 54.08 42.76
CA SER A 5 92.72 52.76 42.11
C SER A 5 92.97 52.94 40.61
N PRO A 6 93.69 52.00 39.96
CA PRO A 6 94.42 52.23 38.71
C PRO A 6 93.59 51.99 37.44
N PRO A 7 94.14 52.30 36.25
CA PRO A 7 93.40 52.34 34.99
C PRO A 7 93.19 50.94 34.40
N ILE A 8 91.98 50.63 33.95
CA ILE A 8 91.72 49.41 33.18
C ILE A 8 92.07 49.67 31.71
N SER A 9 93.17 49.01 31.35
CA SER A 9 93.77 48.86 30.04
C SER A 9 92.78 48.48 28.94
N SER A 10 92.93 49.15 27.80
CA SER A 10 92.21 48.96 26.55
C SER A 10 92.56 47.61 25.91
N TYR A 11 91.69 46.61 26.07
CA TYR A 11 91.67 45.43 25.21
C TYR A 11 90.63 45.61 24.10
N ARG A 12 91.11 45.85 22.88
CA ARG A 12 90.29 45.91 21.66
C ARG A 12 90.42 44.56 20.95
N PRO A 13 89.43 43.65 21.01
CA PRO A 13 89.51 42.39 20.28
C PRO A 13 89.39 42.68 18.77
N LYS A 14 90.44 42.35 18.03
CA LYS A 14 90.43 42.31 16.56
C LYS A 14 89.72 41.05 16.11
N GLY A 15 88.76 41.20 15.20
CA GLY A 15 88.24 40.11 14.37
C GLY A 15 86.93 39.49 14.85
N LEU A 16 85.81 40.09 14.48
CA LEU A 16 84.55 39.36 14.34
C LEU A 16 84.13 39.40 12.86
N PRO A 17 83.84 38.25 12.22
CA PRO A 17 83.39 38.21 10.84
C PRO A 17 82.02 38.90 10.72
N ARG A 18 81.86 39.74 9.68
CA ARG A 18 80.58 40.37 9.34
C ARG A 18 79.54 39.29 9.08
N LEU A 19 78.47 39.27 9.88
CA LEU A 19 77.27 38.51 9.57
C LEU A 19 76.65 39.02 8.26
N PRO A 20 76.17 38.13 7.37
CA PRO A 20 75.49 38.54 6.15
C PRO A 20 74.22 39.32 6.52
N ARG A 21 74.03 40.48 5.88
CA ARG A 21 72.78 41.25 6.02
C ARG A 21 71.61 40.39 5.53
N PRO A 22 70.46 40.37 6.25
CA PRO A 22 69.29 39.65 5.78
C PRO A 22 68.84 40.28 4.46
N ALA A 23 68.68 39.44 3.44
CA ALA A 23 68.08 39.85 2.18
C ALA A 23 66.71 40.47 2.48
N THR A 24 66.51 41.71 2.04
CA THR A 24 65.19 42.36 2.10
C THR A 24 64.27 41.53 1.21
N ARG A 25 63.45 40.69 1.85
CA ARG A 25 62.35 39.98 1.20
C ARG A 25 61.38 41.06 0.73
N ASN A 26 61.45 41.40 -0.55
CA ASN A 26 60.46 42.24 -1.21
C ASN A 26 59.10 41.53 -1.09
N HIS A 27 58.31 41.91 -0.08
CA HIS A 27 56.90 41.56 -0.05
C HIS A 27 56.21 42.40 -1.13
N SER A 28 56.19 41.89 -2.36
CA SER A 28 55.34 42.44 -3.41
C SER A 28 53.91 42.37 -2.89
N LEU A 29 53.29 43.52 -2.66
CA LEU A 29 51.88 43.61 -2.35
C LEU A 29 51.09 42.87 -3.46
N PRO A 30 50.11 42.04 -3.11
CA PRO A 30 49.33 41.31 -4.10
C PRO A 30 48.67 42.31 -5.06
N SER A 31 48.89 42.10 -6.36
CA SER A 31 48.28 42.89 -7.42
C SER A 31 46.76 42.98 -7.22
N ARG A 32 46.15 44.12 -7.55
CA ARG A 32 44.71 44.37 -7.41
C ARG A 32 43.83 43.30 -8.11
N ALA A 33 44.38 42.60 -9.10
CA ALA A 33 43.75 41.43 -9.74
C ALA A 33 43.66 40.19 -8.82
N THR A 34 44.65 39.93 -7.96
CA THR A 34 44.60 38.79 -7.02
C THR A 34 43.68 39.07 -5.82
N LEU A 35 43.51 40.33 -5.42
CA LEU A 35 42.54 40.70 -4.36
C LEU A 35 41.07 40.59 -4.81
N THR A 36 40.78 40.87 -6.10
CA THR A 36 39.42 40.75 -6.64
C THR A 36 39.05 39.30 -6.94
N ALA A 37 40.00 38.50 -7.47
CA ALA A 37 39.81 37.07 -7.68
C ALA A 37 39.57 36.30 -6.36
N THR A 38 40.31 36.64 -5.30
CA THR A 38 40.11 36.03 -3.97
C THR A 38 38.77 36.43 -3.35
N SER A 39 38.31 37.67 -3.56
CA SER A 39 36.97 38.12 -3.12
C SER A 39 35.81 37.42 -3.84
N GLY A 40 35.97 37.02 -5.11
CA GLY A 40 34.98 36.23 -5.83
C GLY A 40 34.91 34.79 -5.32
N ALA A 41 36.06 34.17 -5.10
CA ALA A 41 36.16 32.80 -4.59
C ALA A 41 35.58 32.66 -3.17
N THR A 42 35.79 33.64 -2.28
CA THR A 42 35.22 33.61 -0.93
C THR A 42 33.71 33.75 -0.92
N ARG A 43 33.11 34.52 -1.84
CA ARG A 43 31.66 34.62 -2.01
C ARG A 43 31.03 33.32 -2.47
N LEU A 44 31.65 32.64 -3.44
CA LEU A 44 31.18 31.33 -3.90
C LEU A 44 31.22 30.28 -2.77
N LEU A 45 32.30 30.27 -1.97
CA LEU A 45 32.41 29.40 -0.80
C LEU A 45 31.32 29.70 0.24
N LEU A 46 31.03 30.97 0.52
CA LEU A 46 29.98 31.36 1.46
C LEU A 46 28.60 30.89 1.00
N ASN A 47 28.28 31.08 -0.28
CA ASN A 47 27.03 30.61 -0.87
C ASN A 47 26.92 29.08 -0.84
N ALA A 48 28.02 28.37 -1.13
CA ALA A 48 28.06 26.92 -1.06
C ALA A 48 27.85 26.40 0.37
N LEU A 49 28.48 27.03 1.37
CA LEU A 49 28.29 26.68 2.78
C LEU A 49 26.85 26.93 3.24
N GLN A 50 26.22 28.01 2.79
CA GLN A 50 24.81 28.29 3.06
C GLN A 50 23.87 27.27 2.41
N GLY A 51 24.18 26.83 1.17
CA GLY A 51 23.44 25.76 0.52
C GLY A 51 23.58 24.42 1.25
N ILE A 52 24.79 24.10 1.72
CA ILE A 52 25.04 22.89 2.50
C ILE A 52 24.27 22.91 3.82
N SER A 53 24.21 24.04 4.54
CA SER A 53 23.44 24.12 5.78
C SER A 53 21.94 23.91 5.54
N LEU A 54 21.38 24.52 4.49
CA LEU A 54 19.97 24.33 4.12
C LEU A 54 19.65 22.86 3.81
N LEU A 55 20.47 22.23 2.97
CA LEU A 55 20.29 20.82 2.64
C LEU A 55 20.47 19.91 3.86
N THR A 56 21.36 20.27 4.78
CA THR A 56 21.55 19.54 6.03
C THR A 56 20.28 19.59 6.90
N ASP A 57 19.65 20.75 7.00
CA ASP A 57 18.40 20.93 7.74
C ASP A 57 17.25 20.15 7.10
N GLU A 58 17.12 20.17 5.77
CA GLU A 58 16.12 19.38 5.04
C GLU A 58 16.31 17.87 5.25
N VAL A 59 17.54 17.36 5.15
CA VAL A 59 17.84 15.94 5.41
C VAL A 59 17.49 15.56 6.84
N ASN A 60 17.74 16.43 7.81
CA ASN A 60 17.38 16.19 9.21
C ASN A 60 15.87 16.18 9.41
N ALA A 61 15.13 17.10 8.77
CA ALA A 61 13.67 17.12 8.79
C ALA A 61 13.07 15.83 8.19
N LEU A 62 13.57 15.40 7.02
CA LEU A 62 13.14 14.16 6.36
C LEU A 62 13.43 12.92 7.22
N ARG A 63 14.57 12.88 7.91
CA ARG A 63 14.89 11.79 8.85
C ARG A 63 13.92 11.76 10.02
N GLN A 64 13.55 12.92 10.56
CA GLN A 64 12.59 13.03 11.65
C GLN A 64 11.20 12.55 11.22
N GLU A 65 10.76 12.94 10.01
CA GLU A 65 9.49 12.50 9.44
C GLU A 65 9.49 10.99 9.17
N SER A 66 10.56 10.44 8.59
CA SER A 66 10.71 9.01 8.38
C SER A 66 10.64 8.22 9.69
N ALA A 67 11.29 8.71 10.74
CA ALA A 67 11.18 8.12 12.08
C ALA A 67 9.77 8.26 12.68
N GLY A 68 9.01 9.29 12.31
CA GLY A 68 7.59 9.44 12.63
C GLY A 68 6.74 8.38 11.94
N LEU A 69 6.86 8.27 10.62
CA LEU A 69 6.15 7.30 9.81
C LEU A 69 6.44 5.86 10.23
N GLN A 70 7.69 5.52 10.55
CA GLN A 70 8.05 4.19 11.07
C GLN A 70 7.37 3.89 12.42
N ARG A 71 7.25 4.87 13.32
CA ARG A 71 6.52 4.69 14.58
C ARG A 71 5.03 4.49 14.35
N GLU A 72 4.43 5.20 13.40
CA GLU A 72 3.02 5.01 13.04
C GLU A 72 2.78 3.66 12.37
N ALA A 73 3.67 3.24 11.47
CA ALA A 73 3.62 1.92 10.86
C ALA A 73 3.71 0.81 11.92
N ALA A 74 4.59 0.95 12.92
CA ALA A 74 4.69 0.01 14.03
C ALA A 74 3.40 -0.04 14.88
N LYS A 75 2.79 1.13 15.18
CA LYS A 75 1.50 1.21 15.88
C LYS A 75 0.36 0.58 15.07
N ASN A 76 0.32 0.82 13.76
CA ASN A 76 -0.72 0.26 12.91
C ASN A 76 -0.58 -1.27 12.81
N SER A 77 0.67 -1.76 12.67
CA SER A 77 0.98 -3.19 12.69
C SER A 77 0.55 -3.85 14.01
N SER A 78 0.79 -3.21 15.15
CA SER A 78 0.36 -3.76 16.45
C SER A 78 -1.17 -3.75 16.62
N LEU A 79 -1.86 -2.70 16.17
CA LEU A 79 -3.32 -2.66 16.14
C LEU A 79 -3.91 -3.74 15.22
N GLN A 80 -3.31 -3.95 14.05
CA GLN A 80 -3.72 -5.00 13.13
C GLN A 80 -3.50 -6.39 13.74
N ALA A 81 -2.35 -6.63 14.39
CA ALA A 81 -2.08 -7.89 15.08
C ALA A 81 -3.07 -8.15 16.23
N ALA A 82 -3.40 -7.11 17.01
CA ALA A 82 -4.39 -7.21 18.08
C ALA A 82 -5.80 -7.53 17.53
N ALA A 83 -6.23 -6.87 16.46
CA ALA A 83 -7.50 -7.13 15.81
C ALA A 83 -7.58 -8.57 15.26
N ILE A 84 -6.51 -9.04 14.61
CA ILE A 84 -6.43 -10.42 14.12
C ILE A 84 -6.52 -11.42 15.28
N SER A 85 -5.78 -11.20 16.37
CA SER A 85 -5.83 -12.09 17.55
C SER A 85 -7.25 -12.13 18.13
N SER A 86 -7.89 -10.97 18.29
CA SER A 86 -9.26 -10.88 18.80
C SER A 86 -10.25 -11.66 17.94
N LEU A 87 -10.19 -11.51 16.61
CA LEU A 87 -11.05 -12.24 15.68
C LEU A 87 -10.77 -13.75 15.71
N GLN A 88 -9.51 -14.16 15.84
CA GLN A 88 -9.15 -15.57 15.96
C GLN A 88 -9.71 -16.19 17.25
N ASP A 89 -9.67 -15.45 18.36
CA ASP A 89 -10.24 -15.89 19.63
C ASP A 89 -11.77 -16.01 19.56
N GLU A 90 -12.44 -15.07 18.89
CA GLU A 90 -13.88 -15.14 18.65
C GLU A 90 -14.26 -16.34 17.77
N VAL A 91 -13.54 -16.57 16.67
CA VAL A 91 -13.73 -17.76 15.82
C VAL A 91 -13.50 -19.05 16.61
N ARG A 92 -12.49 -19.09 17.49
CA ARG A 92 -12.23 -20.25 18.36
C ARG A 92 -13.36 -20.46 19.36
N ALA A 93 -13.90 -19.39 19.95
CA ALA A 93 -15.04 -19.46 20.85
C ALA A 93 -16.31 -19.97 20.13
N LEU A 94 -16.62 -19.43 18.95
CA LEU A 94 -17.76 -19.86 18.13
C LEU A 94 -17.65 -21.33 17.71
N ARG A 95 -16.45 -21.80 17.33
CA ARG A 95 -16.21 -23.23 17.04
C ARG A 95 -16.45 -24.11 18.25
N SER A 96 -16.05 -23.65 19.44
CA SER A 96 -16.26 -24.38 20.69
C SER A 96 -17.75 -24.45 21.05
N GLU A 97 -18.50 -23.37 20.84
CA GLU A 97 -19.94 -23.32 21.03
C GLU A 97 -20.68 -24.24 20.05
N LEU A 98 -20.26 -24.26 18.79
CA LEU A 98 -20.80 -25.19 17.79
C LEU A 98 -20.55 -26.65 18.16
N GLY A 99 -19.38 -26.97 18.74
CA GLY A 99 -19.07 -28.32 19.23
C GLY A 99 -19.86 -28.74 20.47
N ARG A 100 -20.35 -27.79 21.28
CA ARG A 100 -21.20 -28.05 22.46
C ARG A 100 -22.67 -28.21 22.11
N ARG A 101 -23.13 -27.67 20.97
CA ARG A 101 -24.47 -27.93 20.46
C ARG A 101 -24.56 -29.37 19.99
N LYS A 102 -25.25 -30.22 20.78
CA LYS A 102 -25.59 -31.59 20.36
C LYS A 102 -26.33 -31.55 19.02
N PRO A 103 -26.02 -32.46 18.07
CA PRO A 103 -26.76 -32.55 16.82
C PRO A 103 -28.24 -32.75 17.15
N GLN A 104 -29.08 -31.83 16.68
CA GLN A 104 -30.52 -31.85 16.91
C GLN A 104 -31.26 -32.81 15.96
N TYR A 105 -30.53 -33.75 15.37
CA TYR A 105 -31.04 -34.82 14.53
C TYR A 105 -30.46 -36.15 15.01
N PRO A 106 -31.28 -37.22 15.08
CA PRO A 106 -30.79 -38.54 15.43
C PRO A 106 -29.76 -38.98 14.39
N PRO A 107 -28.64 -39.63 14.80
CA PRO A 107 -27.68 -40.15 13.85
C PRO A 107 -28.37 -41.22 12.98
N LEU A 108 -28.37 -41.01 11.67
CA LEU A 108 -28.68 -42.09 10.73
C LEU A 108 -27.58 -43.16 10.92
N ALA A 109 -28.00 -44.34 11.33
CA ALA A 109 -27.12 -45.47 11.60
C ALA A 109 -26.22 -45.78 10.39
N PRO A 110 -24.94 -46.11 10.59
CA PRO A 110 -24.10 -46.63 9.53
C PRO A 110 -24.54 -48.05 9.20
N ALA A 111 -25.36 -48.21 8.17
CA ALA A 111 -25.58 -49.51 7.53
C ALA A 111 -24.59 -49.66 6.38
N ILE A 112 -23.35 -50.03 6.69
CA ILE A 112 -22.47 -50.87 5.84
C ILE A 112 -21.48 -51.53 6.81
N GLY A 113 -21.56 -52.86 6.92
CA GLY A 113 -20.74 -53.67 7.80
C GLY A 113 -19.29 -53.80 7.33
N ASP A 114 -18.42 -53.86 8.33
CA ASP A 114 -17.19 -54.66 8.47
C ASP A 114 -16.56 -55.25 7.21
N LYS A 115 -15.30 -54.89 6.94
CA LYS A 115 -14.12 -55.68 7.34
C LYS A 115 -12.79 -54.93 7.10
N ALA A 116 -11.83 -55.24 7.96
CA ALA A 116 -10.36 -55.20 7.79
C ALA A 116 -9.57 -54.03 8.41
N THR A 117 -9.14 -54.31 9.65
CA THR A 117 -7.73 -54.24 10.16
C THR A 117 -7.00 -52.89 10.17
N GLU A 118 -6.95 -52.36 11.39
CA GLU A 118 -5.85 -51.66 12.06
C GLU A 118 -4.45 -51.78 11.43
N ALA A 119 -3.84 -50.64 11.05
CA ALA A 119 -2.40 -50.45 11.05
C ALA A 119 -2.04 -48.97 11.28
N ALA A 120 -1.08 -48.80 12.17
CA ALA A 120 -0.61 -47.61 12.86
C ALA A 120 -0.03 -46.45 12.02
N LEU A 121 -0.05 -45.27 12.66
CA LEU A 121 0.95 -44.18 12.64
C LEU A 121 1.74 -43.92 11.33
N THR A 122 1.66 -42.70 10.78
CA THR A 122 2.80 -41.75 10.75
C THR A 122 2.44 -40.37 10.17
N ARG A 123 3.32 -39.41 10.47
CA ARG A 123 3.25 -37.95 10.31
C ARG A 123 3.19 -37.48 8.84
N ALA A 124 2.67 -36.26 8.67
CA ALA A 124 2.64 -35.37 7.49
C ALA A 124 4.02 -35.11 6.83
N PRO A 125 4.21 -34.16 5.88
CA PRO A 125 3.32 -33.45 4.94
C PRO A 125 3.82 -33.56 3.48
N LEU A 126 3.02 -33.18 2.46
CA LEU A 126 3.58 -32.92 1.13
C LEU A 126 3.10 -31.60 0.54
N SER A 127 4.09 -30.92 -0.02
CA SER A 127 4.15 -29.56 -0.50
C SER A 127 4.12 -29.53 -2.03
N VAL A 128 3.90 -28.31 -2.54
CA VAL A 128 4.26 -27.80 -3.88
C VAL A 128 3.29 -28.04 -5.04
N ASP A 129 2.91 -26.88 -5.57
CA ASP A 129 2.38 -26.54 -6.89
C ASP A 129 2.74 -27.46 -8.07
N THR A 130 1.77 -27.64 -8.99
CA THR A 130 2.05 -27.38 -10.42
C THR A 130 0.74 -27.16 -11.20
N ARG A 131 0.67 -26.00 -11.87
CA ARG A 131 -0.27 -25.69 -12.95
C ARG A 131 -0.17 -26.72 -14.07
N LYS A 132 -1.28 -26.97 -14.77
CA LYS A 132 -1.33 -27.16 -16.24
C LYS A 132 -2.76 -26.98 -16.76
N ASN A 133 -2.90 -25.96 -17.59
CA ASN A 133 -4.02 -25.67 -18.49
C ASN A 133 -4.38 -26.88 -19.37
N LEU A 134 -5.64 -26.93 -19.82
CA LEU A 134 -6.01 -27.18 -21.22
C LEU A 134 -7.41 -26.61 -21.49
N CYS A 135 -7.52 -26.01 -22.67
CA CYS A 135 -8.59 -25.17 -23.20
C CYS A 135 -9.32 -25.95 -24.32
N ALA A 136 -10.63 -25.71 -24.53
CA ALA A 136 -11.27 -25.90 -25.84
C ALA A 136 -12.67 -25.24 -25.94
N SER A 137 -12.84 -24.46 -27.03
CA SER A 137 -14.04 -24.29 -27.90
C SER A 137 -15.29 -23.61 -27.29
N GLU A 138 -15.63 -22.34 -27.62
CA GLU A 138 -16.16 -21.74 -28.87
C GLU A 138 -17.70 -21.56 -28.87
N ASN A 139 -18.11 -20.44 -29.47
CA ASN A 139 -19.39 -20.14 -30.10
C ASN A 139 -20.56 -19.58 -29.26
N ALA A 140 -20.69 -18.26 -29.42
CA ALA A 140 -21.82 -17.59 -30.08
C ALA A 140 -23.11 -17.25 -29.29
N SER A 141 -23.47 -15.98 -29.49
CA SER A 141 -24.82 -15.42 -29.56
C SER A 141 -25.54 -15.01 -28.26
N SER A 142 -25.60 -13.69 -28.09
CA SER A 142 -26.72 -12.93 -27.52
C SER A 142 -28.08 -13.31 -28.17
N PRO A 143 -29.28 -12.97 -27.61
CA PRO A 143 -29.60 -11.67 -27.00
C PRO A 143 -30.62 -11.59 -25.82
N VAL A 144 -30.52 -10.45 -25.13
CA VAL A 144 -31.57 -9.53 -24.62
C VAL A 144 -32.97 -10.08 -24.26
N SER A 145 -33.41 -9.83 -23.02
CA SER A 145 -34.78 -9.36 -22.65
C SER A 145 -34.79 -8.99 -21.14
N LEU A 146 -34.82 -7.72 -20.80
CA LEU A 146 -36.01 -6.94 -20.41
C LEU A 146 -36.59 -7.32 -19.02
N LEU A 147 -36.37 -6.41 -18.05
CA LEU A 147 -37.10 -6.27 -16.79
C LEU A 147 -38.61 -6.08 -17.06
N PRO A 148 -39.47 -6.31 -16.05
CA PRO A 148 -39.86 -5.17 -15.24
C PRO A 148 -39.88 -5.42 -13.73
N ALA A 149 -39.56 -4.36 -13.01
CA ALA A 149 -39.96 -4.16 -11.62
C ALA A 149 -41.47 -3.89 -11.55
N THR A 150 -42.13 -4.31 -10.47
CA THR A 150 -42.97 -3.42 -9.64
C THR A 150 -43.33 -4.10 -8.32
N THR A 151 -42.93 -3.43 -7.25
CA THR A 151 -43.47 -3.49 -5.89
C THR A 151 -44.98 -3.22 -5.92
N ASN A 152 -45.77 -3.89 -5.08
CA ASN A 152 -46.97 -3.30 -4.47
C ASN A 152 -47.35 -4.04 -3.18
N TRP A 153 -47.18 -3.34 -2.07
CA TRP A 153 -47.68 -3.69 -0.73
C TRP A 153 -49.14 -3.24 -0.65
N ALA A 154 -50.08 -4.16 -0.47
CA ALA A 154 -51.42 -3.85 0.02
C ALA A 154 -52.10 -5.12 0.54
N SER A 155 -52.29 -5.18 1.85
CA SER A 155 -53.39 -5.94 2.46
C SER A 155 -54.53 -4.96 2.73
N PRO A 156 -55.78 -5.43 2.69
CA PRO A 156 -56.54 -5.37 3.94
C PRO A 156 -57.30 -6.66 4.23
N ALA A 157 -57.40 -6.95 5.52
CA ALA A 157 -58.16 -8.04 6.09
C ALA A 157 -59.67 -7.73 6.08
N LYS A 158 -60.51 -8.75 5.81
CA LYS A 158 -61.83 -8.87 6.45
C LYS A 158 -62.36 -10.32 6.38
N GLU A 159 -62.96 -10.71 7.50
CA GLU A 159 -63.98 -11.78 7.72
C GLU A 159 -63.51 -13.19 8.16
N ARG A 160 -63.93 -13.54 9.38
CA ARG A 160 -64.21 -14.90 9.93
C ARG A 160 -65.76 -15.02 10.02
N PRO A 161 -66.41 -16.15 10.37
CA PRO A 161 -65.95 -17.52 10.63
C PRO A 161 -66.79 -18.61 9.89
N GLY A 162 -66.15 -19.69 9.44
CA GLY A 162 -66.84 -20.85 8.90
C GLY A 162 -65.89 -22.05 8.88
N ASP A 163 -66.07 -22.93 9.85
CA ASP A 163 -65.26 -24.14 10.04
C ASP A 163 -65.58 -25.16 8.95
N THR A 164 -64.82 -25.11 7.86
CA THR A 164 -64.60 -26.26 6.99
C THR A 164 -63.11 -26.50 6.98
N ARG A 165 -62.66 -27.57 7.66
CA ARG A 165 -61.29 -28.08 7.58
C ARG A 165 -60.88 -28.11 6.12
N ARG A 166 -59.97 -27.22 5.72
CA ARG A 166 -59.37 -27.28 4.39
C ARG A 166 -58.75 -28.67 4.25
N PRO A 167 -59.01 -29.40 3.15
CA PRO A 167 -58.35 -30.67 2.93
C PRO A 167 -56.85 -30.42 3.01
N VAL A 168 -56.15 -31.23 3.81
CA VAL A 168 -54.70 -31.20 3.90
C VAL A 168 -54.19 -31.38 2.48
N ARG A 169 -53.57 -30.34 1.91
CA ARG A 169 -52.91 -30.45 0.62
C ARG A 169 -51.84 -31.50 0.79
N GLU A 170 -51.96 -32.61 0.08
CA GLU A 170 -50.88 -33.59 -0.02
C GLU A 170 -49.62 -32.86 -0.45
N VAL A 171 -48.53 -33.08 0.30
CA VAL A 171 -47.23 -32.52 -0.05
C VAL A 171 -46.78 -33.25 -1.31
N ALA A 172 -46.79 -32.54 -2.45
CA ALA A 172 -46.26 -33.06 -3.68
C ALA A 172 -44.73 -33.21 -3.55
N VAL A 173 -44.27 -34.43 -3.27
CA VAL A 173 -42.85 -34.78 -3.32
C VAL A 173 -42.54 -35.27 -4.73
N GLY A 174 -42.12 -34.34 -5.59
CA GLY A 174 -41.56 -34.68 -6.89
C GLY A 174 -40.06 -34.84 -6.79
N ALA A 175 -39.54 -36.05 -7.04
CA ALA A 175 -38.12 -36.22 -7.33
C ALA A 175 -37.88 -35.74 -8.77
N ASN A 176 -37.05 -34.69 -8.94
CA ASN A 176 -36.65 -34.22 -10.25
C ASN A 176 -35.71 -35.26 -10.89
N THR A 177 -36.24 -36.11 -11.78
CA THR A 177 -35.46 -37.12 -12.50
C THR A 177 -34.65 -36.56 -13.67
N SER A 178 -34.74 -35.26 -13.94
CA SER A 178 -34.04 -34.59 -15.04
C SER A 178 -33.39 -33.27 -14.62
N SER A 179 -32.74 -33.22 -13.45
CA SER A 179 -32.02 -32.03 -13.01
C SER A 179 -30.65 -31.91 -13.69
N ALA A 180 -30.64 -31.68 -15.00
CA ALA A 180 -29.45 -31.15 -15.68
C ALA A 180 -29.35 -29.64 -15.36
N ILE A 181 -28.82 -29.33 -14.18
CA ILE A 181 -28.54 -27.95 -13.80
C ILE A 181 -27.32 -27.51 -14.62
N THR A 182 -27.55 -26.82 -15.73
CA THR A 182 -26.49 -26.13 -16.48
C THR A 182 -25.94 -25.00 -15.62
N SER A 183 -24.73 -25.20 -15.08
CA SER A 183 -24.01 -24.14 -14.40
C SER A 183 -23.62 -23.08 -15.43
N VAL A 184 -24.06 -21.83 -15.20
CA VAL A 184 -23.64 -20.72 -16.04
C VAL A 184 -22.15 -20.45 -15.77
N PRO A 185 -21.29 -20.37 -16.81
CA PRO A 185 -19.89 -20.06 -16.62
C PRO A 185 -19.76 -18.73 -15.89
N ARG A 186 -18.93 -18.70 -14.85
CA ARG A 186 -18.70 -17.49 -14.07
C ARG A 186 -18.07 -16.43 -14.96
N ARG A 187 -18.63 -15.22 -14.94
CA ARG A 187 -18.02 -14.07 -15.59
C ARG A 187 -16.62 -13.83 -15.01
N PRO A 188 -15.69 -13.27 -15.80
CA PRO A 188 -14.38 -12.88 -15.30
C PRO A 188 -14.52 -12.01 -14.06
N ALA A 189 -13.70 -12.29 -13.04
CA ALA A 189 -13.67 -11.47 -11.84
C ALA A 189 -13.23 -10.05 -12.22
N ARG A 190 -13.97 -9.04 -11.77
CA ARG A 190 -13.65 -7.63 -11.99
C ARG A 190 -13.27 -7.00 -10.67
N LYS A 191 -12.31 -6.09 -10.71
CA LYS A 191 -11.89 -5.29 -9.57
C LYS A 191 -12.06 -3.81 -9.92
N ALA A 192 -12.10 -2.96 -8.91
CA ALA A 192 -12.33 -1.55 -9.12
C ALA A 192 -11.54 -0.67 -8.15
N LEU A 193 -11.20 0.52 -8.61
CA LEU A 193 -10.62 1.60 -7.82
C LEU A 193 -11.63 2.74 -7.70
N PHE A 194 -11.66 3.33 -6.51
CA PHE A 194 -12.38 4.56 -6.23
C PHE A 194 -11.38 5.70 -6.13
N VAL A 195 -11.45 6.62 -7.08
CA VAL A 195 -10.60 7.81 -7.11
C VAL A 195 -11.45 9.00 -6.67
N SER A 196 -11.01 9.73 -5.65
CA SER A 196 -11.78 10.83 -5.06
C SER A 196 -10.90 12.08 -4.92
N ARG A 197 -11.54 13.22 -4.63
CA ARG A 197 -10.87 14.51 -4.44
C ARG A 197 -10.09 15.02 -5.67
N LEU A 198 -10.50 14.62 -6.87
CA LEU A 198 -9.97 15.21 -8.10
C LEU A 198 -10.60 16.58 -8.36
N HIS A 199 -9.96 17.38 -9.21
CA HIS A 199 -10.48 18.68 -9.62
C HIS A 199 -11.89 18.53 -10.23
N PRO A 200 -12.85 19.44 -9.97
CA PRO A 200 -14.23 19.30 -10.46
C PRO A 200 -14.35 19.27 -11.98
N ASP A 201 -13.41 19.88 -12.68
CA ASP A 201 -13.36 19.91 -14.15
C ASP A 201 -12.71 18.66 -14.76
N THR A 202 -12.14 17.77 -13.94
CA THR A 202 -11.61 16.50 -14.43
C THR A 202 -12.73 15.71 -15.10
N SER A 203 -12.44 15.22 -16.30
CA SER A 203 -13.39 14.46 -17.11
C SER A 203 -13.06 12.96 -17.10
N VAL A 204 -14.02 12.14 -17.52
CA VAL A 204 -13.82 10.68 -17.65
C VAL A 204 -12.63 10.32 -18.56
N PRO A 205 -12.44 10.92 -19.75
CA PRO A 205 -11.30 10.58 -20.60
C PRO A 205 -9.95 10.94 -19.98
N ASP A 206 -9.86 11.98 -19.15
CA ASP A 206 -8.60 12.33 -18.47
C ASP A 206 -8.17 11.21 -17.51
N VAL A 207 -9.13 10.72 -16.71
CA VAL A 207 -8.91 9.64 -15.75
C VAL A 207 -8.63 8.32 -16.48
N LEU A 208 -9.33 8.07 -17.59
CA LEU A 208 -9.16 6.86 -18.38
C LEU A 208 -7.81 6.87 -19.13
N GLY A 209 -7.35 8.02 -19.63
CA GLY A 209 -6.04 8.16 -20.24
C GLY A 209 -4.90 7.86 -19.28
N LEU A 210 -5.01 8.33 -18.02
CA LEU A 210 -4.07 8.00 -16.96
C LEU A 210 -4.14 6.50 -16.59
N ALA A 211 -5.34 5.97 -16.42
CA ALA A 211 -5.55 4.56 -16.08
C ALA A 211 -5.01 3.59 -17.16
N ASN A 212 -5.19 3.95 -18.44
CA ASN A 212 -4.79 3.11 -19.57
C ASN A 212 -3.30 3.23 -19.88
N SER A 213 -2.60 4.25 -19.37
CA SER A 213 -1.14 4.37 -19.56
C SER A 213 -0.36 3.18 -18.98
N GLY A 214 -0.93 2.49 -17.98
CA GLY A 214 -0.32 1.31 -17.34
C GLY A 214 -1.04 -0.01 -17.62
N VAL A 215 -2.14 -0.02 -18.39
CA VAL A 215 -2.98 -1.20 -18.59
C VAL A 215 -3.09 -1.53 -20.08
N THR A 216 -2.73 -2.76 -20.44
CA THR A 216 -2.77 -3.28 -21.82
C THR A 216 -4.17 -3.60 -22.35
N ASP A 217 -5.17 -3.69 -21.48
CA ASP A 217 -6.54 -4.05 -21.83
C ASP A 217 -7.46 -2.82 -21.94
N GLU A 218 -8.17 -2.68 -23.07
CA GLU A 218 -9.23 -1.67 -23.28
C GLU A 218 -10.51 -1.94 -22.46
N SER A 219 -10.49 -2.91 -21.53
CA SER A 219 -11.65 -3.31 -20.74
C SER A 219 -11.93 -2.42 -19.52
N ALA A 220 -11.13 -1.37 -19.33
CA ALA A 220 -11.30 -0.40 -18.25
C ALA A 220 -12.55 0.45 -18.47
N VAL A 221 -13.53 0.31 -17.58
CA VAL A 221 -14.74 1.13 -17.57
C VAL A 221 -14.62 2.16 -16.45
N CYS A 222 -14.54 3.43 -16.84
CA CYS A 222 -14.53 4.57 -15.93
C CYS A 222 -15.91 5.24 -15.88
N THR A 223 -16.41 5.53 -14.68
CA THR A 223 -17.67 6.24 -14.47
C THR A 223 -17.47 7.38 -13.48
N ARG A 224 -17.84 8.60 -13.87
CA ARG A 224 -17.88 9.75 -12.96
C ARG A 224 -19.03 9.57 -11.98
N LEU A 225 -18.72 9.61 -10.70
CA LEU A 225 -19.70 9.51 -9.63
C LEU A 225 -20.38 10.85 -9.42
N LYS A 226 -21.69 10.81 -9.18
CA LYS A 226 -22.46 12.01 -8.81
C LYS A 226 -22.06 12.44 -7.40
N SER A 227 -21.37 13.57 -7.30
CA SER A 227 -20.96 14.17 -6.03
C SER A 227 -22.07 15.05 -5.44
N LYS A 228 -22.18 15.08 -4.10
CA LYS A 228 -22.98 16.10 -3.37
C LYS A 228 -22.28 17.46 -3.33
N TYR A 229 -20.96 17.47 -3.43
CA TYR A 229 -20.13 18.68 -3.32
C TYR A 229 -19.50 19.00 -4.66
N PRO A 230 -19.69 20.22 -5.21
CA PRO A 230 -19.09 20.61 -6.48
C PRO A 230 -17.59 20.91 -6.37
N SER A 231 -17.02 20.88 -5.16
CA SER A 231 -15.60 21.17 -4.93
C SER A 231 -14.65 20.07 -5.38
N TYR A 232 -15.16 18.86 -5.65
CA TYR A 232 -14.35 17.77 -6.17
C TYR A 232 -15.15 16.80 -7.03
N ALA A 233 -14.45 16.12 -7.93
CA ALA A 233 -14.96 15.00 -8.70
C ALA A 233 -14.50 13.67 -8.09
N SER A 234 -15.29 12.62 -8.32
CA SER A 234 -14.95 11.25 -7.92
C SER A 234 -15.31 10.29 -9.04
N PHE A 235 -14.55 9.21 -9.15
CA PHE A 235 -14.61 8.27 -10.26
C PHE A 235 -14.53 6.84 -9.75
N HIS A 236 -15.24 5.96 -10.43
CA HIS A 236 -15.19 4.53 -10.25
C HIS A 236 -14.59 3.91 -11.52
N ILE A 237 -13.43 3.28 -11.37
CA ILE A 237 -12.69 2.65 -12.48
C ILE A 237 -12.73 1.15 -12.26
N SER A 238 -13.31 0.40 -13.20
CA SER A 238 -13.44 -1.06 -13.09
C SER A 238 -12.71 -1.76 -14.22
N THR A 239 -11.89 -2.75 -13.87
CA THR A 239 -11.03 -3.53 -14.77
C THR A 239 -11.15 -5.03 -14.51
N SER A 240 -10.55 -5.84 -15.38
CA SER A 240 -10.34 -7.27 -15.13
C SER A 240 -9.43 -7.48 -13.90
N ALA A 241 -9.58 -8.62 -13.22
CA ALA A 241 -8.76 -8.94 -12.06
C ALA A 241 -7.26 -9.03 -12.38
N ASP A 242 -6.91 -9.38 -13.62
CA ASP A 242 -5.54 -9.58 -14.09
C ASP A 242 -4.82 -8.24 -14.31
N SER A 243 -5.52 -7.26 -14.88
CA SER A 243 -4.98 -5.91 -15.15
C SER A 243 -5.06 -4.97 -13.94
N PHE A 244 -5.71 -5.40 -12.85
CA PHE A 244 -5.91 -4.56 -11.67
C PHE A 244 -4.61 -4.18 -10.95
N ALA A 245 -3.63 -5.09 -10.90
CA ALA A 245 -2.36 -4.81 -10.23
C ALA A 245 -1.63 -3.65 -10.90
N ALA A 246 -1.50 -3.70 -12.23
CA ALA A 246 -0.87 -2.63 -13.01
C ALA A 246 -1.61 -1.28 -12.87
N LEU A 247 -2.95 -1.31 -12.83
CA LEU A 247 -3.76 -0.12 -12.57
C LEU A 247 -3.51 0.45 -11.17
N ASN A 248 -3.45 -0.40 -10.15
CA ASN A 248 -3.26 0.01 -8.76
C ASN A 248 -1.84 0.57 -8.53
N ASP A 249 -0.84 -0.03 -9.14
CA ASP A 249 0.55 0.44 -9.06
C ASP A 249 0.73 1.78 -9.78
N ALA A 250 0.10 1.96 -10.95
CA ALA A 250 0.05 3.24 -11.65
C ALA A 250 -0.60 4.32 -10.78
N ALA A 251 -1.72 4.02 -10.12
CA ALA A 251 -2.39 4.96 -9.22
C ALA A 251 -1.53 5.36 -8.01
N CYS A 252 -0.73 4.42 -7.46
CA CYS A 252 0.19 4.72 -6.37
C CYS A 252 1.39 5.59 -6.79
N SER A 253 1.81 5.55 -8.06
CA SER A 253 2.90 6.40 -8.57
C SER A 253 2.52 7.87 -8.82
N LEU A 254 1.21 8.17 -8.82
CA LEU A 254 0.64 9.50 -9.00
C LEU A 254 0.37 10.25 -7.69
N ALA A 255 0.50 9.58 -6.54
CA ALA A 255 0.28 10.12 -5.19
C ALA A 255 1.60 10.43 -4.50
#